data_AF-A0A2N1TA05-F1
#
_entry.id   AF-A0A2N1TA05-F1
#
_cell.length_a   1.000
_cell.length_b   1.000
_cell.length_c   1.000
_cell.angle_alpha   90.00
_cell.angle_beta   90.00
_cell.angle_gamma   90.00
#
_symmetry.space_group_name_H-M   'P 1'
#
loop_
_entity.id
_entity.type
_entity.pdbx_description
1 polymer ?
#
loop_
_entity_poly.entity_id
_entity_poly.type
_entity_poly.pdbx_seq_one_letter_code
_entity_poly.pdbx_strand_id
1 'polypeptide(L)'
;MKNNFIRVKSPFMTALTALSLTALVITAFTACGENATAQPGVIGLQGSWKIIEDKGDAPAAPGFNDSGVRDITIPGNWDEFLQNNDNLAADIWLRKKFIPGKEFSHELLILSLGNFGVVDRAYVNGRCIGGNGMFPEAGRPLSYQYAWHRVRNYQFDSSILDIDKENVIAIRVYSHVINGVQARPALYTLTAWDKARWFYEYLPSLNNSDPLFLSILLLILLFIIVKGMGNRAMALYSLAFIAGVFCVNMLMIGFPRFENNIYRYKYFLGIYALVDFTLLLLIQEFFNIKSRTLTVIALVILLGVISIILYAPETRFLIGYGGPVTTAAIIFYICSAMGVFITALYRDPRRYWYLVIWAAVILVSVTNTLHSLITGKYYLLSFSFAVRLPIILLGAVLVYIFDLKKIKKERDSLTKILLKKNKELQKANRLIPRVESRPEPRDAIHDLVEYLDTNYNETYDRKALAQQFRLNDDYMGQLFKKVTGTNIANYINGRRIEASMQLLRETDSKVIDIAFHVGFDNLTYFYRHFKKHTGYSPVEYRQISGMATDIRKHMDDDD
;
A
#
# COMPACT_ATOMS: atom_id res chain seq x y z
N MET A 1 -19.50 20.16 -50.41
CA MET A 1 -20.60 19.34 -49.87
C MET A 1 -20.30 17.86 -50.09
N LYS A 2 -20.11 17.10 -49.01
CA LYS A 2 -20.44 15.67 -48.77
C LYS A 2 -19.44 15.04 -47.81
N ASN A 3 -19.89 14.97 -46.55
CA ASN A 3 -19.75 13.90 -45.58
C ASN A 3 -18.51 13.00 -45.66
N ASN A 4 -17.63 13.16 -44.66
CA ASN A 4 -17.03 12.03 -43.95
C ASN A 4 -16.87 12.40 -42.47
N PHE A 5 -18.01 12.50 -41.77
CA PHE A 5 -18.04 12.39 -40.32
C PHE A 5 -17.70 10.94 -39.98
N ILE A 6 -16.46 10.70 -39.58
CA ILE A 6 -16.03 9.45 -38.97
C ILE A 6 -16.92 9.23 -37.75
N ARG A 7 -17.78 8.20 -37.84
CA ARG A 7 -18.69 7.75 -36.80
C ARG A 7 -17.85 7.16 -35.66
N VAL A 8 -17.31 8.01 -34.79
CA VAL A 8 -16.77 7.59 -33.49
C VAL A 8 -17.98 7.18 -32.66
N LYS A 9 -18.38 5.90 -32.74
CA LYS A 9 -19.18 5.29 -31.67
C LYS A 9 -18.31 5.35 -30.42
N SER A 10 -18.50 6.40 -29.62
CA SER A 10 -17.68 6.65 -28.46
C SER A 10 -17.94 5.53 -27.43
N PRO A 11 -16.92 4.81 -26.93
CA PRO A 11 -17.06 4.00 -25.73
C PRO A 11 -17.47 4.83 -24.50
N PHE A 12 -17.40 6.16 -24.63
CA PHE A 12 -17.85 7.18 -23.69
C PHE A 12 -19.35 7.08 -23.33
N MET A 13 -20.27 6.95 -24.29
CA MET A 13 -21.71 6.84 -23.98
C MET A 13 -22.07 5.52 -23.31
N THR A 14 -21.48 4.40 -23.73
CA THR A 14 -21.74 3.08 -23.13
C THR A 14 -21.13 2.94 -21.73
N ALA A 15 -20.01 3.60 -21.45
CA ALA A 15 -19.45 3.68 -20.10
C ALA A 15 -20.27 4.61 -19.20
N LEU A 16 -20.77 5.73 -19.74
CA LEU A 16 -21.62 6.68 -18.99
C LEU A 16 -22.98 6.08 -18.64
N THR A 17 -23.57 5.27 -19.54
CA THR A 17 -24.81 4.53 -19.24
C THR A 17 -24.59 3.38 -18.25
N ALA A 18 -23.43 2.70 -18.26
CA ALA A 18 -23.09 1.68 -17.27
C ALA A 18 -22.82 2.28 -15.87
N LEU A 19 -22.20 3.47 -15.81
CA LEU A 19 -21.98 4.23 -14.58
C LEU A 19 -23.25 4.86 -14.02
N SER A 20 -24.16 5.33 -14.90
CA SER A 20 -25.47 5.79 -14.45
C SER A 20 -26.33 4.63 -13.96
N LEU A 21 -26.27 3.45 -14.58
CA LEU A 21 -26.98 2.25 -14.11
C LEU A 21 -26.46 1.77 -12.75
N THR A 22 -25.15 1.83 -12.48
CA THR A 22 -24.60 1.45 -11.16
C THR A 22 -24.93 2.49 -10.08
N ALA A 23 -24.90 3.79 -10.41
CA ALA A 23 -25.37 4.83 -9.51
C ALA A 23 -26.88 4.74 -9.24
N LEU A 24 -27.69 4.36 -10.25
CA LEU A 24 -29.13 4.16 -10.15
C LEU A 24 -29.47 2.87 -9.39
N VAL A 25 -28.64 1.83 -9.48
CA VAL A 25 -28.74 0.63 -8.64
C VAL A 25 -28.43 0.97 -7.19
N ILE A 26 -27.40 1.77 -6.90
CA ILE A 26 -27.07 2.19 -5.52
C ILE A 26 -28.17 3.10 -4.93
N THR A 27 -28.75 4.03 -5.71
CA THR A 27 -29.89 4.84 -5.23
C THR A 27 -31.20 4.04 -5.16
N ALA A 28 -31.44 3.09 -6.07
CA ALA A 28 -32.59 2.18 -6.00
C ALA A 28 -32.48 1.23 -4.79
N PHE A 29 -31.27 0.80 -4.40
CA PHE A 29 -31.07 -0.01 -3.20
C PHE A 29 -31.30 0.77 -1.90
N THR A 30 -31.01 2.08 -1.86
CA THR A 30 -31.42 2.92 -0.72
C THR A 30 -32.93 3.18 -0.66
N ALA A 31 -33.63 3.08 -1.79
CA ALA A 31 -35.09 3.24 -1.88
C ALA A 31 -35.87 1.96 -1.57
N CYS A 32 -35.22 0.78 -1.61
CA CYS A 32 -35.83 -0.53 -1.36
C CYS A 32 -36.01 -0.86 0.14
N GLY A 33 -36.04 0.16 1.01
CA GLY A 33 -36.51 0.05 2.38
C GLY A 33 -38.03 0.22 2.42
N GLU A 34 -38.75 -0.69 1.75
CA GLU A 34 -40.22 -0.72 1.75
C GLU A 34 -40.77 -0.65 3.18
N ASN A 35 -41.90 0.05 3.31
CA ASN A 35 -42.60 0.37 4.54
C ASN A 35 -42.78 -0.85 5.48
N ALA A 36 -41.94 -0.95 6.51
CA ALA A 36 -41.98 -1.97 7.55
C ALA A 36 -43.19 -1.86 8.51
N THR A 37 -44.23 -1.09 8.17
CA THR A 37 -45.35 -0.77 9.07
C THR A 37 -46.50 -1.77 9.04
N ALA A 38 -46.49 -2.77 8.16
CA ALA A 38 -47.59 -3.73 8.05
C ALA A 38 -47.11 -5.14 7.64
N GLN A 39 -46.09 -5.67 8.33
CA GLN A 39 -45.70 -7.07 8.18
C GLN A 39 -46.11 -7.87 9.43
N PRO A 40 -46.66 -9.10 9.26
CA PRO A 40 -47.00 -9.95 10.40
C PRO A 40 -45.78 -10.20 11.29
N GLY A 41 -45.95 -10.05 12.61
CA GLY A 41 -44.86 -10.24 13.58
C GLY A 41 -43.87 -9.08 13.71
N VAL A 42 -44.22 -7.89 13.19
CA VAL A 42 -43.40 -6.68 13.31
C VAL A 42 -44.23 -5.51 13.85
N ILE A 43 -43.75 -4.89 14.94
CA ILE A 43 -44.27 -3.62 15.44
C ILE A 43 -43.22 -2.53 15.18
N GLY A 44 -43.56 -1.58 14.31
CA GLY A 44 -42.75 -0.38 14.09
C GLY A 44 -42.80 0.54 15.31
N LEU A 45 -41.63 0.91 15.83
CA LEU A 45 -41.49 1.79 17.00
C LEU A 45 -41.02 3.19 16.62
N GLN A 46 -41.05 3.57 15.34
CA GLN A 46 -40.71 4.92 14.88
C GLN A 46 -41.73 5.99 15.32
N GLY A 47 -41.36 7.26 15.14
CA GLY A 47 -42.20 8.42 15.45
C GLY A 47 -41.83 9.04 16.80
N SER A 48 -42.83 9.49 17.55
CA SER A 48 -42.64 10.24 18.80
C SER A 48 -42.15 9.37 19.95
N TRP A 49 -41.06 9.76 20.60
CA TRP A 49 -40.48 9.18 21.82
C TRP A 49 -40.30 10.28 22.87
N LYS A 50 -40.39 9.93 24.15
CA LYS A 50 -40.06 10.85 25.24
C LYS A 50 -38.56 10.85 25.49
N ILE A 51 -37.95 12.03 25.67
CA ILE A 51 -36.55 12.19 26.06
C ILE A 51 -36.43 12.84 27.44
N ILE A 52 -35.68 12.23 28.35
CA ILE A 52 -35.52 12.68 29.73
C ILE A 52 -34.03 12.78 30.04
N GLU A 53 -33.59 13.88 30.65
CA GLU A 53 -32.23 14.03 31.16
C GLU A 53 -32.21 13.61 32.64
N ASP A 54 -31.77 12.38 32.92
CA ASP A 54 -31.69 11.82 34.27
C ASP A 54 -30.56 10.77 34.33
N LYS A 55 -29.81 10.77 35.43
CA LYS A 55 -28.73 9.81 35.70
C LYS A 55 -29.18 8.62 36.54
N GLY A 56 -30.37 8.68 37.13
CA GLY A 56 -30.97 7.59 37.91
C GLY A 56 -31.69 6.57 37.03
N ASP A 57 -32.20 5.51 37.66
CA ASP A 57 -32.91 4.42 36.98
C ASP A 57 -34.45 4.52 37.07
N ALA A 58 -34.96 5.59 37.68
CA ALA A 58 -36.40 5.83 37.82
C ALA A 58 -37.16 5.79 36.46
N PRO A 59 -36.61 6.32 35.35
CA PRO A 59 -37.26 6.23 34.04
C PRO A 59 -37.25 4.83 33.42
N ALA A 60 -36.73 3.79 34.07
CA ALA A 60 -36.94 2.41 33.62
C ALA A 60 -38.33 1.87 33.99
N ALA A 61 -38.93 2.37 35.08
CA ALA A 61 -40.16 1.83 35.62
C ALA A 61 -41.37 2.09 34.71
N PRO A 62 -42.31 1.13 34.56
CA PRO A 62 -43.50 1.33 33.74
C PRO A 62 -44.41 2.45 34.28
N GLY A 63 -44.50 2.59 35.61
CA GLY A 63 -45.30 3.62 36.28
C GLY A 63 -44.67 5.02 36.37
N PHE A 64 -43.51 5.25 35.76
CA PHE A 64 -42.88 6.58 35.75
C PHE A 64 -43.74 7.58 34.96
N ASN A 65 -44.02 8.75 35.54
CA ASN A 65 -44.84 9.78 34.90
C ASN A 65 -44.01 10.61 33.91
N ASP A 66 -44.19 10.36 32.61
CA ASP A 66 -43.54 11.06 31.50
C ASP A 66 -44.48 11.99 30.72
N SER A 67 -45.66 12.33 31.28
CA SER A 67 -46.69 13.11 30.58
C SER A 67 -46.24 14.53 30.21
N GLY A 68 -45.45 15.18 31.07
CA GLY A 68 -44.90 16.53 30.86
C GLY A 68 -43.55 16.56 30.14
N VAL A 69 -43.05 15.40 29.71
CA VAL A 69 -41.72 15.26 29.12
C VAL A 69 -41.78 15.59 27.62
N ARG A 70 -40.72 16.23 27.12
CA ARG A 70 -40.55 16.61 25.71
C ARG A 70 -40.54 15.37 24.81
N ASP A 71 -41.20 15.49 23.67
CA ASP A 71 -41.18 14.52 22.59
C ASP A 71 -40.02 14.79 21.60
N ILE A 72 -39.43 13.71 21.09
CA ILE A 72 -38.49 13.70 19.97
C ILE A 72 -38.96 12.72 18.90
N THR A 73 -38.57 12.94 17.66
CA THR A 73 -38.88 12.02 16.55
C THR A 73 -37.70 11.09 16.29
N ILE A 74 -37.97 9.78 16.24
CA ILE A 74 -37.00 8.74 15.89
C ILE A 74 -37.46 8.04 14.59
N PRO A 75 -36.60 7.85 13.57
CA PRO A 75 -35.16 8.18 13.52
C PRO A 75 -34.87 9.69 13.54
N GLY A 76 -33.79 10.08 14.21
CA GLY A 76 -33.43 11.48 14.46
C GLY A 76 -32.21 11.60 15.37
N ASN A 77 -31.81 12.83 15.69
CA ASN A 77 -30.74 13.14 16.65
C ASN A 77 -31.26 14.07 17.77
N TRP A 78 -30.44 14.29 18.79
CA TRP A 78 -30.75 15.10 19.96
C TRP A 78 -29.57 16.01 20.31
N ASP A 79 -29.01 16.67 19.28
CA ASP A 79 -27.85 17.55 19.40
C ASP A 79 -28.06 18.67 20.43
N GLU A 80 -29.29 19.19 20.55
CA GLU A 80 -29.66 20.26 21.49
C GLU A 80 -29.30 19.88 22.94
N PHE A 81 -29.47 18.61 23.32
CA PHE A 81 -29.16 18.13 24.68
C PHE A 81 -27.66 18.00 24.94
N LEU A 82 -26.86 17.82 23.90
CA LEU A 82 -25.40 17.76 24.02
C LEU A 82 -24.78 19.16 24.15
N GLN A 83 -25.44 20.19 23.61
CA GLN A 83 -24.92 21.56 23.62
C GLN A 83 -24.89 22.20 25.02
N ASN A 84 -25.39 21.52 26.04
CA ASN A 84 -25.40 22.04 27.41
C ASN A 84 -24.02 21.97 28.12
N ASN A 85 -23.02 21.29 27.55
CA ASN A 85 -21.66 21.27 28.10
C ASN A 85 -20.56 21.22 27.05
N ASP A 86 -19.32 21.49 27.47
CA ASP A 86 -18.16 21.57 26.59
C ASP A 86 -17.64 20.21 26.10
N ASN A 87 -18.03 19.13 26.79
CA ASN A 87 -17.74 17.77 26.34
C ASN A 87 -18.73 17.28 25.29
N LEU A 88 -19.82 18.00 25.00
CA LEU A 88 -20.89 17.58 24.10
C LEU A 88 -21.43 16.18 24.43
N ALA A 89 -21.66 15.91 25.72
CA ALA A 89 -22.05 14.60 26.21
C ALA A 89 -23.21 14.66 27.23
N ALA A 90 -24.12 13.71 27.19
CA ALA A 90 -25.26 13.67 28.12
C ALA A 90 -25.68 12.22 28.42
N ASP A 91 -26.24 12.02 29.62
CA ASP A 91 -26.94 10.79 30.00
C ASP A 91 -28.44 11.07 29.86
N ILE A 92 -29.09 10.33 28.98
CA ILE A 92 -30.50 10.55 28.64
C ILE A 92 -31.27 9.23 28.68
N TRP A 93 -32.57 9.35 28.88
CA TRP A 93 -33.51 8.25 28.77
C TRP A 93 -34.47 8.50 27.61
N LEU A 94 -34.65 7.47 26.80
CA LEU A 94 -35.63 7.42 25.73
C LEU A 94 -36.76 6.48 26.13
N ARG A 95 -37.99 6.95 26.09
CA ARG A 95 -39.16 6.16 26.50
C ARG A 95 -40.23 6.12 25.41
N LYS A 96 -40.83 4.93 25.22
CA LYS A 96 -41.91 4.69 24.27
C LYS A 96 -42.93 3.71 24.84
N LYS A 97 -44.19 4.10 24.71
CA LYS A 97 -45.34 3.24 24.99
C LYS A 97 -45.80 2.53 23.72
N PHE A 98 -46.19 1.27 23.85
CA PHE A 98 -46.71 0.46 22.75
C PHE A 98 -47.66 -0.63 23.28
N ILE A 99 -48.51 -1.17 22.40
CA ILE A 99 -49.46 -2.23 22.73
C ILE A 99 -49.17 -3.42 21.79
N PRO A 100 -48.62 -4.54 22.29
CA PRO A 100 -48.36 -5.72 21.48
C PRO A 100 -49.64 -6.55 21.29
N GLY A 101 -49.87 -7.01 20.06
CA GLY A 101 -50.94 -7.95 19.74
C GLY A 101 -50.62 -9.39 20.16
N LYS A 102 -51.61 -10.27 20.03
CA LYS A 102 -51.50 -11.69 20.41
C LYS A 102 -50.42 -12.47 19.66
N GLU A 103 -50.02 -12.01 18.47
CA GLU A 103 -48.94 -12.65 17.71
C GLU A 103 -47.56 -12.58 18.40
N PHE A 104 -47.41 -11.75 19.44
CA PHE A 104 -46.18 -11.65 20.24
C PHE A 104 -46.18 -12.54 21.49
N SER A 105 -47.19 -13.40 21.65
CA SER A 105 -47.31 -14.30 22.81
C SER A 105 -46.50 -15.60 22.63
N HIS A 106 -45.88 -16.08 23.72
CA HIS A 106 -45.22 -17.39 23.81
C HIS A 106 -44.01 -17.65 22.89
N GLU A 107 -43.34 -16.59 22.43
CA GLU A 107 -42.08 -16.68 21.67
C GLU A 107 -40.98 -15.80 22.28
N LEU A 108 -39.74 -16.04 21.82
CA LEU A 108 -38.62 -15.12 22.01
C LEU A 108 -38.77 -13.95 21.02
N LEU A 109 -38.62 -12.73 21.54
CA LEU A 109 -38.77 -11.49 20.79
C LEU A 109 -37.44 -10.79 20.64
N ILE A 110 -37.32 -9.96 19.60
CA ILE A 110 -36.12 -9.18 19.32
C ILE A 110 -36.50 -7.71 19.20
N LEU A 111 -35.98 -6.89 20.13
CA LEU A 111 -36.00 -5.44 20.00
C LEU A 111 -34.79 -5.00 19.18
N SER A 112 -35.04 -4.54 17.96
CA SER A 112 -34.01 -3.95 17.10
C SER A 112 -34.06 -2.43 17.18
N LEU A 113 -32.94 -1.84 17.60
CA LEU A 113 -32.75 -0.39 17.68
C LEU A 113 -31.76 0.12 16.62
N GLY A 114 -31.04 -0.78 15.95
CA GLY A 114 -30.03 -0.45 14.97
C GLY A 114 -28.76 0.14 15.57
N ASN A 115 -28.14 1.13 14.92
CA ASN A 115 -27.01 1.87 15.48
C ASN A 115 -27.53 3.01 16.36
N PHE A 116 -27.18 2.97 17.64
CA PHE A 116 -27.91 3.66 18.69
C PHE A 116 -26.98 4.12 19.81
N GLY A 117 -26.75 5.42 19.96
CA GLY A 117 -25.95 5.98 21.08
C GLY A 117 -24.51 5.44 21.22
N VAL A 118 -23.75 6.00 22.16
CA VAL A 118 -22.37 5.56 22.41
C VAL A 118 -22.33 4.36 23.36
N VAL A 119 -23.20 4.39 24.36
CA VAL A 119 -23.45 3.33 25.35
C VAL A 119 -24.95 3.29 25.58
N ASP A 120 -25.52 2.10 25.73
CA ASP A 120 -26.95 1.95 25.97
C ASP A 120 -27.29 0.79 26.91
N ARG A 121 -28.41 0.94 27.64
CA ARG A 121 -29.12 -0.16 28.29
C ARG A 121 -30.60 -0.08 27.95
N ALA A 122 -31.16 -1.20 27.50
CA ALA A 122 -32.56 -1.31 27.14
C ALA A 122 -33.36 -2.05 28.22
N TYR A 123 -34.55 -1.52 28.49
CA TYR A 123 -35.49 -2.02 29.48
C TYR A 123 -36.87 -2.17 28.84
N VAL A 124 -37.57 -3.24 29.23
CA VAL A 124 -38.98 -3.46 28.89
C VAL A 124 -39.72 -3.68 30.20
N ASN A 125 -40.73 -2.85 30.46
CA ASN A 125 -41.51 -2.87 31.71
C ASN A 125 -40.62 -2.89 32.97
N GLY A 126 -39.53 -2.13 32.98
CA GLY A 126 -38.58 -2.05 34.09
C GLY A 126 -37.56 -3.19 34.19
N ARG A 127 -37.68 -4.25 33.39
CA ARG A 127 -36.68 -5.33 33.33
C ARG A 127 -35.61 -5.02 32.29
N CYS A 128 -34.35 -5.09 32.67
CA CYS A 128 -33.22 -4.92 31.75
C CYS A 128 -33.15 -6.11 30.78
N ILE A 129 -33.23 -5.85 29.48
CA ILE A 129 -33.17 -6.87 28.43
C ILE A 129 -31.81 -6.94 27.73
N GLY A 130 -30.96 -5.93 27.93
CA GLY A 130 -29.61 -5.91 27.39
C GLY A 130 -28.96 -4.55 27.45
N GLY A 131 -27.69 -4.48 27.04
CA GLY A 131 -26.95 -3.24 26.93
C GLY A 131 -25.61 -3.44 26.25
N ASN A 132 -25.03 -2.36 25.74
CA ASN A 132 -23.75 -2.35 25.07
C ASN A 132 -22.87 -1.20 25.58
N GLY A 133 -21.58 -1.50 25.79
CA GLY A 133 -20.60 -0.56 26.31
C GLY A 133 -20.64 -0.43 27.85
N MET A 134 -19.88 0.54 28.36
CA MET A 134 -19.81 0.86 29.80
C MET A 134 -20.10 2.34 29.98
N PHE A 135 -21.01 2.68 30.90
CA PHE A 135 -21.33 4.06 31.25
C PHE A 135 -20.16 4.73 31.98
N PRO A 136 -20.00 6.06 31.86
CA PRO A 136 -18.88 6.77 32.49
C PRO A 136 -18.94 6.75 34.03
N GLU A 137 -17.77 6.73 34.66
CA GLU A 137 -17.64 6.92 36.11
C GLU A 137 -18.04 8.35 36.52
N ALA A 138 -18.52 8.49 37.77
CA ALA A 138 -18.87 9.79 38.33
C ALA A 138 -17.67 10.76 38.29
N GLY A 139 -17.88 11.97 37.77
CA GLY A 139 -16.83 12.98 37.60
C GLY A 139 -15.87 12.73 36.43
N ARG A 140 -16.04 11.64 35.66
CA ARG A 140 -15.21 11.30 34.49
C ARG A 140 -16.08 11.01 33.26
N PRO A 141 -16.71 12.03 32.65
CA PRO A 141 -17.64 11.85 31.53
C PRO A 141 -17.03 11.18 30.30
N LEU A 142 -15.69 11.13 30.18
CA LEU A 142 -15.01 10.51 29.06
C LEU A 142 -14.56 9.06 29.32
N SER A 143 -14.92 8.48 30.48
CA SER A 143 -14.53 7.12 30.90
C SER A 143 -15.56 6.04 30.52
N TYR A 144 -15.93 5.95 29.25
CA TYR A 144 -16.94 4.99 28.79
C TYR A 144 -16.35 4.03 27.76
N GLN A 145 -17.10 3.01 27.32
CA GLN A 145 -16.66 2.12 26.23
C GLN A 145 -17.48 2.37 24.97
N TYR A 146 -16.82 2.85 23.91
CA TYR A 146 -17.48 3.15 22.63
C TYR A 146 -18.09 1.91 21.97
N ALA A 147 -19.42 1.89 21.84
CA ALA A 147 -20.16 0.79 21.22
C ALA A 147 -20.97 1.19 19.96
N TRP A 148 -20.85 2.43 19.47
CA TRP A 148 -21.67 2.94 18.33
C TRP A 148 -21.65 2.04 17.09
N HIS A 149 -20.53 1.39 16.80
CA HIS A 149 -20.32 0.51 15.64
C HIS A 149 -21.09 -0.83 15.71
N ARG A 150 -21.68 -1.18 16.87
CA ARG A 150 -22.43 -2.42 17.05
C ARG A 150 -23.90 -2.20 16.77
N VAL A 151 -24.55 -3.09 16.05
CA VAL A 151 -26.01 -3.04 15.88
C VAL A 151 -26.67 -3.54 17.19
N ARG A 152 -27.71 -2.85 17.66
CA ARG A 152 -28.42 -3.17 18.92
C ARG A 152 -29.65 -4.00 18.59
N ASN A 153 -29.50 -5.31 18.83
CA ASN A 153 -30.59 -6.28 18.73
C ASN A 153 -30.64 -7.04 20.05
N TYR A 154 -31.68 -6.79 20.85
CA TYR A 154 -31.84 -7.37 22.18
C TYR A 154 -32.92 -8.45 22.16
N GLN A 155 -32.51 -9.67 22.46
CA GLN A 155 -33.43 -10.81 22.55
C GLN A 155 -33.96 -10.92 23.97
N PHE A 156 -35.28 -11.08 24.11
CA PHE A 156 -35.93 -11.23 25.41
C PHE A 156 -37.19 -12.10 25.31
N ASP A 157 -37.63 -12.60 26.46
CA ASP A 157 -38.81 -13.48 26.56
C ASP A 157 -40.12 -12.66 26.59
N SER A 158 -41.12 -13.11 25.84
CA SER A 158 -42.44 -12.47 25.77
C SER A 158 -43.18 -12.39 27.11
N SER A 159 -42.80 -13.19 28.13
CA SER A 159 -43.36 -13.12 29.50
C SER A 159 -43.13 -11.79 30.22
N ILE A 160 -42.24 -10.93 29.70
CA ILE A 160 -42.05 -9.56 30.21
C ILE A 160 -43.16 -8.62 29.72
N LEU A 161 -43.89 -8.99 28.66
CA LEU A 161 -44.93 -8.18 28.06
C LEU A 161 -46.32 -8.50 28.62
N ASP A 162 -47.11 -7.45 28.79
CA ASP A 162 -48.55 -7.55 29.01
C ASP A 162 -49.26 -7.50 27.65
N ILE A 163 -49.65 -8.66 27.12
CA ILE A 163 -50.32 -8.77 25.81
C ILE A 163 -51.66 -8.01 25.81
N ASP A 164 -51.97 -7.33 24.70
CA ASP A 164 -53.16 -6.49 24.51
C ASP A 164 -53.27 -5.30 25.50
N LYS A 165 -52.19 -4.97 26.24
CA LYS A 165 -52.11 -3.84 27.17
C LYS A 165 -50.95 -2.91 26.85
N GLU A 166 -50.93 -1.74 27.47
CA GLU A 166 -49.83 -0.79 27.34
C GLU A 166 -48.55 -1.32 28.01
N ASN A 167 -47.47 -1.33 27.24
CA ASN A 167 -46.12 -1.70 27.67
C ASN A 167 -45.18 -0.52 27.46
N VAL A 168 -44.08 -0.49 28.21
CA VAL A 168 -43.09 0.58 28.15
C VAL A 168 -41.73 0.03 27.76
N ILE A 169 -41.14 0.62 26.72
CA ILE A 169 -39.72 0.50 26.41
C ILE A 169 -39.02 1.73 26.96
N ALA A 170 -37.96 1.52 27.73
CA ALA A 170 -37.10 2.57 28.25
C ALA A 170 -35.64 2.25 27.89
N ILE A 171 -34.91 3.22 27.36
CA ILE A 171 -33.53 3.04 26.92
C ILE A 171 -32.70 4.14 27.54
N ARG A 172 -31.78 3.78 28.43
CA ARG A 172 -30.78 4.69 28.96
C ARG A 172 -29.64 4.79 27.97
N VAL A 173 -29.20 6.00 27.65
CA VAL A 173 -28.20 6.26 26.61
C VAL A 173 -27.19 7.26 27.12
N TYR A 174 -25.92 6.86 27.11
CA TYR A 174 -24.85 7.83 27.15
C TYR A 174 -24.52 8.28 25.72
N SER A 175 -24.71 9.57 25.44
CA SER A 175 -24.46 10.19 24.14
C SER A 175 -23.25 11.10 24.21
N HIS A 176 -22.41 11.09 23.19
CA HIS A 176 -21.23 11.97 23.11
C HIS A 176 -20.84 12.22 21.65
N VAL A 177 -20.93 13.48 21.18
CA VAL A 177 -20.75 13.93 19.78
C VAL A 177 -21.66 13.20 18.80
N ILE A 178 -21.40 11.91 18.53
CA ILE A 178 -22.29 11.06 17.76
C ILE A 178 -23.44 10.64 18.66
N ASN A 179 -24.63 10.99 18.23
CA ASN A 179 -25.87 10.72 18.92
C ASN A 179 -26.99 10.51 17.91
N GLY A 180 -28.17 10.19 18.43
CA GLY A 180 -29.31 9.87 17.59
C GLY A 180 -29.42 8.39 17.27
N VAL A 181 -30.42 8.13 16.45
CA VAL A 181 -30.74 6.81 15.89
C VAL A 181 -31.08 7.05 14.43
N GLN A 182 -30.29 6.45 13.54
CA GLN A 182 -30.54 6.52 12.09
C GLN A 182 -31.44 5.37 11.62
N ALA A 183 -31.44 4.26 12.36
CA ALA A 183 -32.25 3.09 12.06
C ALA A 183 -33.70 3.30 12.51
N ARG A 184 -34.63 2.57 11.91
CA ARG A 184 -36.04 2.54 12.31
C ARG A 184 -36.20 1.47 13.39
N PRO A 185 -36.43 1.83 14.66
CA PRO A 185 -36.57 0.84 15.72
C PRO A 185 -37.84 0.03 15.52
N ALA A 186 -37.78 -1.26 15.80
CA ALA A 186 -38.93 -2.15 15.69
C ALA A 186 -38.78 -3.37 16.61
N LEU A 187 -39.93 -3.91 17.00
CA LEU A 187 -40.03 -5.17 17.73
C LEU A 187 -40.40 -6.29 16.74
N TYR A 188 -39.65 -7.38 16.78
CA TYR A 188 -39.81 -8.53 15.89
C TYR A 188 -40.11 -9.80 16.66
N THR A 189 -40.96 -10.66 16.11
CA THR A 189 -40.94 -12.09 16.44
C THR A 189 -39.69 -12.74 15.87
N LEU A 190 -39.25 -13.88 16.42
CA LEU A 190 -38.05 -14.56 15.95
C LEU A 190 -38.15 -14.94 14.46
N THR A 191 -39.33 -15.39 14.03
CA THR A 191 -39.61 -15.77 12.63
C THR A 191 -39.56 -14.59 11.66
N ALA A 192 -40.06 -13.41 12.07
CA ALA A 192 -39.97 -12.21 11.27
C ALA A 192 -38.53 -11.66 11.23
N TRP A 193 -37.82 -11.75 12.37
CA TRP A 193 -36.43 -11.34 12.45
C TRP A 193 -35.55 -12.15 11.49
N ASP A 194 -35.62 -13.47 11.47
CA ASP A 194 -34.76 -14.29 10.61
C ASP A 194 -34.92 -13.97 9.11
N LYS A 195 -36.13 -13.60 8.66
CA LYS A 195 -36.38 -13.13 7.29
C LYS A 195 -35.75 -11.76 7.02
N ALA A 196 -35.84 -10.84 7.97
CA ALA A 196 -35.25 -9.50 7.86
C ALA A 196 -33.71 -9.52 8.00
N ARG A 197 -33.20 -10.40 8.87
CA ARG A 197 -31.80 -10.49 9.31
C ARG A 197 -30.82 -10.64 8.16
N TRP A 198 -31.18 -11.37 7.10
CA TRP A 198 -30.30 -11.57 5.95
C TRP A 198 -29.88 -10.23 5.31
N PHE A 199 -30.80 -9.28 5.14
CA PHE A 199 -30.49 -7.96 4.58
C PHE A 199 -29.75 -7.05 5.58
N TYR A 200 -30.09 -7.11 6.87
CA TYR A 200 -29.57 -6.20 7.89
C TYR A 200 -28.23 -6.63 8.52
N GLU A 201 -27.88 -7.92 8.52
CA GLU A 201 -26.60 -8.40 9.07
C GLU A 201 -25.54 -8.64 8.00
N TYR A 202 -25.88 -9.26 6.86
CA TYR A 202 -24.87 -9.63 5.85
C TYR A 202 -24.42 -8.46 4.96
N LEU A 203 -25.30 -7.51 4.65
CA LEU A 203 -24.91 -6.35 3.84
C LEU A 203 -24.03 -5.36 4.65
N PRO A 204 -24.27 -5.13 5.96
CA PRO A 204 -23.36 -4.36 6.80
C PRO A 204 -22.12 -5.15 7.29
N SER A 205 -22.12 -6.48 7.32
CA SER A 205 -20.89 -7.25 7.59
C SER A 205 -19.86 -7.06 6.47
N LEU A 206 -20.32 -6.99 5.21
CA LEU A 206 -19.54 -6.52 4.05
C LEU A 206 -19.04 -5.07 4.20
N ASN A 207 -19.53 -4.29 5.17
CA ASN A 207 -19.20 -2.88 5.35
C ASN A 207 -18.07 -2.65 6.38
N ASN A 208 -17.79 -3.62 7.26
CA ASN A 208 -16.86 -3.43 8.37
C ASN A 208 -15.52 -4.17 8.22
N SER A 209 -15.47 -5.44 7.78
CA SER A 209 -14.21 -6.20 7.71
C SER A 209 -13.63 -6.35 6.31
N ASP A 210 -14.49 -6.62 5.33
CA ASP A 210 -14.09 -7.00 3.98
C ASP A 210 -13.45 -5.83 3.20
N PRO A 211 -13.94 -4.58 3.35
CA PRO A 211 -13.29 -3.37 2.86
C PRO A 211 -11.84 -3.22 3.31
N LEU A 212 -11.58 -3.52 4.59
CA LEU A 212 -10.25 -3.41 5.17
C LEU A 212 -9.32 -4.46 4.55
N PHE A 213 -9.75 -5.72 4.47
CA PHE A 213 -8.94 -6.79 3.89
C PHE A 213 -8.63 -6.53 2.41
N LEU A 214 -9.65 -6.14 1.64
CA LEU A 214 -9.49 -5.78 0.23
C LEU A 214 -8.56 -4.57 0.07
N SER A 215 -8.73 -3.54 0.90
CA SER A 215 -7.85 -2.36 0.89
C SER A 215 -6.40 -2.74 1.18
N ILE A 216 -6.15 -3.56 2.21
CA ILE A 216 -4.79 -4.04 2.55
C ILE A 216 -4.16 -4.80 1.38
N LEU A 217 -4.90 -5.74 0.78
CA LEU A 217 -4.40 -6.54 -0.35
C LEU A 217 -4.02 -5.66 -1.55
N LEU A 218 -4.91 -4.73 -1.92
CA LEU A 218 -4.70 -3.79 -3.02
C LEU A 218 -3.53 -2.84 -2.76
N LEU A 219 -3.34 -2.46 -1.50
CA LEU A 219 -2.24 -1.61 -1.05
C LEU A 219 -0.89 -2.34 -1.05
N ILE A 220 -0.85 -3.61 -0.66
CA ILE A 220 0.34 -4.47 -0.82
C ILE A 220 0.71 -4.58 -2.30
N LEU A 221 -0.27 -4.78 -3.18
CA LEU A 221 -0.05 -4.82 -4.63
C LEU A 221 0.51 -3.49 -5.16
N LEU A 222 -0.03 -2.35 -4.71
CA LEU A 222 0.51 -1.02 -5.04
C LEU A 222 1.99 -0.92 -4.64
N PHE A 223 2.32 -1.32 -3.42
CA PHE A 223 3.69 -1.26 -2.91
C PHE A 223 4.65 -2.11 -3.73
N ILE A 224 4.24 -3.33 -4.13
CA ILE A 224 5.06 -4.22 -4.97
C ILE A 224 5.33 -3.57 -6.33
N ILE A 225 4.30 -3.01 -6.97
CA ILE A 225 4.41 -2.33 -8.27
C ILE A 225 5.36 -1.13 -8.16
N VAL A 226 5.18 -0.30 -7.13
CA VAL A 226 5.98 0.91 -6.92
C VAL A 226 7.44 0.58 -6.58
N LYS A 227 7.67 -0.46 -5.77
CA LYS A 227 9.03 -0.95 -5.49
C LYS A 227 9.72 -1.42 -6.77
N GLY A 228 8.97 -2.05 -7.68
CA GLY A 228 9.45 -2.46 -9.01
C GLY A 228 9.87 -1.30 -9.90
N MET A 229 9.37 -0.08 -9.68
CA MET A 229 9.73 1.12 -10.46
C MET A 229 11.08 1.75 -10.04
N GLY A 230 11.69 1.31 -8.93
CA GLY A 230 13.00 1.77 -8.47
C GLY A 230 13.05 3.18 -7.83
N ASN A 231 11.92 3.86 -7.66
CA ASN A 231 11.86 5.19 -7.04
C ASN A 231 11.63 5.09 -5.51
N ARG A 232 12.68 5.42 -4.73
CA ARG A 232 12.65 5.38 -3.26
C ARG A 232 11.61 6.33 -2.64
N ALA A 233 11.44 7.53 -3.18
CA ALA A 233 10.47 8.50 -2.65
C ALA A 233 9.04 8.00 -2.85
N MET A 234 8.76 7.45 -4.02
CA MET A 234 7.46 6.90 -4.36
C MET A 234 7.09 5.70 -3.47
N ALA A 235 8.08 4.83 -3.17
CA ALA A 235 7.90 3.71 -2.25
C ALA A 235 7.59 4.19 -0.82
N LEU A 236 8.29 5.22 -0.34
CA LEU A 236 8.06 5.82 0.97
C LEU A 236 6.66 6.45 1.08
N TYR A 237 6.25 7.26 0.11
CA TYR A 237 4.92 7.88 0.11
C TYR A 237 3.82 6.84 -0.01
N SER A 238 4.03 5.78 -0.80
CA SER A 238 3.10 4.66 -0.87
C SER A 238 2.98 3.98 0.49
N LEU A 239 4.09 3.65 1.16
CA LEU A 239 4.07 3.04 2.50
C LEU A 239 3.34 3.92 3.53
N ALA A 240 3.63 5.23 3.56
CA ALA A 240 2.98 6.17 4.47
C ALA A 240 1.47 6.27 4.19
N PHE A 241 1.07 6.29 2.92
CA PHE A 241 -0.33 6.29 2.52
C PHE A 241 -1.04 5.00 2.97
N ILE A 242 -0.40 3.85 2.76
CA ILE A 242 -0.91 2.52 3.18
C ILE A 242 -1.12 2.47 4.68
N ALA A 243 -0.11 2.86 5.45
CA ALA A 243 -0.18 2.88 6.91
C ALA A 243 -1.29 3.82 7.40
N GLY A 244 -1.40 5.02 6.82
CA GLY A 244 -2.44 5.97 7.19
C GLY A 244 -3.86 5.45 6.89
N VAL A 245 -4.08 4.88 5.70
CA VAL A 245 -5.38 4.26 5.34
C VAL A 245 -5.72 3.10 6.28
N PHE A 246 -4.75 2.26 6.60
CA PHE A 246 -4.93 1.17 7.55
C PHE A 246 -5.34 1.69 8.94
N CYS A 247 -4.66 2.72 9.44
CA CYS A 247 -5.00 3.35 10.71
C CYS A 247 -6.40 3.97 10.69
N VAL A 248 -6.80 4.66 9.61
CA VAL A 248 -8.16 5.20 9.47
C VAL A 248 -9.20 4.07 9.52
N ASN A 249 -8.99 2.97 8.80
CA ASN A 249 -9.94 1.86 8.81
C ASN A 249 -10.02 1.17 10.17
N MET A 250 -8.88 0.94 10.84
CA MET A 250 -8.85 0.44 12.21
C MET A 250 -9.68 1.33 13.14
N LEU A 251 -9.46 2.64 13.08
CA LEU A 251 -10.22 3.65 13.82
C LEU A 251 -11.71 3.64 13.48
N MET A 252 -12.15 3.16 12.32
CA MET A 252 -13.57 3.03 12.00
C MET A 252 -14.18 1.75 12.56
N ILE A 253 -13.45 0.64 12.49
CA ILE A 253 -13.89 -0.69 12.94
C ILE A 253 -13.90 -0.80 14.48
N GLY A 254 -13.33 0.19 15.18
CA GLY A 254 -13.30 0.23 16.65
C GLY A 254 -12.07 -0.42 17.26
N PHE A 255 -10.99 -0.54 16.48
CA PHE A 255 -9.69 -1.02 16.92
C PHE A 255 -8.65 0.10 16.75
N PRO A 256 -7.76 0.39 17.71
CA PRO A 256 -7.69 -0.13 19.07
C PRO A 256 -8.86 0.36 19.94
N ARG A 257 -9.03 -0.27 21.11
CA ARG A 257 -10.05 0.11 22.12
C ARG A 257 -9.64 1.43 22.78
N PHE A 258 -9.81 2.55 22.08
CA PHE A 258 -9.78 3.85 22.74
C PHE A 258 -11.01 3.96 23.64
N GLU A 259 -10.79 4.11 24.95
CA GLU A 259 -11.87 4.33 25.92
C GLU A 259 -12.57 5.67 25.63
N ASN A 260 -11.83 6.68 25.19
CA ASN A 260 -12.34 8.04 25.03
C ASN A 260 -12.46 8.46 23.55
N ASN A 261 -13.64 8.95 23.13
CA ASN A 261 -13.86 9.42 21.76
C ASN A 261 -13.01 10.63 21.40
N ILE A 262 -12.65 11.51 22.34
CA ILE A 262 -11.87 12.71 21.98
C ILE A 262 -10.55 12.31 21.33
N TYR A 263 -9.86 11.30 21.87
CA TYR A 263 -8.63 10.78 21.29
C TYR A 263 -8.92 10.13 19.94
N ARG A 264 -9.97 9.33 19.84
CA ARG A 264 -10.36 8.72 18.56
C ARG A 264 -10.58 9.77 17.47
N TYR A 265 -11.25 10.89 17.77
CA TYR A 265 -11.42 12.00 16.83
C TYR A 265 -10.11 12.73 16.53
N LYS A 266 -9.27 12.97 17.54
CA LYS A 266 -7.96 13.60 17.34
C LYS A 266 -7.10 12.77 16.38
N TYR A 267 -6.97 11.47 16.64
CA TYR A 267 -6.25 10.55 15.77
C TYR A 267 -6.90 10.46 14.39
N PHE A 268 -8.22 10.34 14.32
CA PHE A 268 -8.93 10.27 13.05
C PHE A 268 -8.66 11.50 12.18
N LEU A 269 -8.92 12.72 12.67
CA LEU A 269 -8.73 13.95 11.93
C LEU A 269 -7.26 14.14 11.51
N GLY A 270 -6.32 13.87 12.42
CA GLY A 270 -4.89 14.03 12.15
C GLY A 270 -4.36 13.04 11.10
N ILE A 271 -4.69 11.75 11.24
CA ILE A 271 -4.27 10.72 10.29
C ILE A 271 -4.94 10.94 8.93
N TYR A 272 -6.19 11.37 8.92
CA TYR A 272 -6.90 11.66 7.67
C TYR A 272 -6.21 12.78 6.88
N ALA A 273 -5.89 13.90 7.54
CA ALA A 273 -5.13 14.99 6.91
C ALA A 273 -3.76 14.51 6.40
N LEU A 274 -3.09 13.65 7.16
CA LEU A 274 -1.80 13.05 6.77
C LEU A 274 -1.93 12.15 5.54
N VAL A 275 -3.00 11.36 5.44
CA VAL A 275 -3.26 10.47 4.29
C VAL A 275 -3.43 11.29 3.01
N ASP A 276 -4.26 12.33 3.02
CA ASP A 276 -4.48 13.17 1.84
C ASP A 276 -3.24 14.01 1.47
N PHE A 277 -2.49 14.50 2.47
CA PHE A 277 -1.18 15.12 2.24
C PHE A 277 -0.22 14.15 1.55
N THR A 278 -0.13 12.92 2.03
CA THR A 278 0.75 11.89 1.46
C THR A 278 0.30 11.52 0.05
N LEU A 279 -1.00 11.46 -0.21
CA LEU A 279 -1.56 11.24 -1.54
C LEU A 279 -1.16 12.35 -2.51
N LEU A 280 -1.18 13.62 -2.08
CA LEU A 280 -0.69 14.73 -2.88
C LEU A 280 0.80 14.57 -3.25
N LEU A 281 1.65 14.17 -2.30
CA LEU A 281 3.07 13.90 -2.57
C LEU A 281 3.25 12.74 -3.54
N LEU A 282 2.48 11.66 -3.35
CA LEU A 282 2.48 10.49 -4.22
C LEU A 282 2.11 10.88 -5.66
N ILE A 283 1.09 11.71 -5.86
CA ILE A 283 0.65 12.18 -7.17
C ILE A 283 1.71 13.07 -7.84
N GLN A 284 2.34 13.99 -7.08
CA GLN A 284 3.45 14.81 -7.60
C GLN A 284 4.62 13.94 -8.07
N GLU A 285 4.98 12.92 -7.28
CA GLU A 285 6.07 12.00 -7.61
C GLU A 285 5.71 11.11 -8.81
N PHE A 286 4.48 10.60 -8.85
CA PHE A 286 3.95 9.74 -9.91
C PHE A 286 3.99 10.41 -11.29
N PHE A 287 3.53 11.66 -11.37
CA PHE A 287 3.55 12.42 -12.62
C PHE A 287 4.88 13.13 -12.89
N ASN A 288 5.83 13.07 -11.94
CA ASN A 288 7.09 13.83 -11.96
C ASN A 288 6.86 15.35 -12.16
N ILE A 289 5.82 15.88 -11.52
CA ILE A 289 5.47 17.30 -11.50
C ILE A 289 5.59 17.76 -10.06
N LYS A 290 6.81 18.15 -9.66
CA LYS A 290 7.13 18.53 -8.29
C LYS A 290 7.05 20.05 -8.15
N SER A 291 6.31 20.52 -7.14
CA SER A 291 6.26 21.92 -6.76
C SER A 291 6.71 22.08 -5.31
N ARG A 292 7.91 22.65 -5.12
CA ARG A 292 8.46 22.88 -3.77
C ARG A 292 7.56 23.81 -2.96
N THR A 293 7.06 24.87 -3.57
CA THR A 293 6.17 25.85 -2.93
C THR A 293 4.88 25.18 -2.45
N LEU A 294 4.24 24.38 -3.32
CA LEU A 294 3.02 23.66 -2.96
C LEU A 294 3.24 22.69 -1.80
N THR A 295 4.34 21.92 -1.85
CA THR A 295 4.69 20.97 -0.80
C THR A 295 4.95 21.65 0.55
N VAL A 296 5.64 22.79 0.56
CA VAL A 296 5.87 23.56 1.80
C VAL A 296 4.57 24.11 2.36
N ILE A 297 3.71 24.70 1.52
CA ILE A 297 2.39 25.20 1.95
C ILE A 297 1.56 24.04 2.54
N ALA A 298 1.49 22.91 1.82
CA ALA A 298 0.75 21.74 2.27
C ALA A 298 1.28 21.18 3.60
N LEU A 299 2.61 21.16 3.79
CA LEU A 299 3.22 20.74 5.05
C LEU A 299 2.88 21.70 6.20
N VAL A 300 2.92 23.02 5.97
CA VAL A 300 2.55 24.01 6.98
C VAL A 300 1.08 23.86 7.38
N ILE A 301 0.19 23.63 6.43
CA ILE A 301 -1.23 23.34 6.70
C ILE A 301 -1.36 22.08 7.56
N LEU A 302 -0.65 21.00 7.21
CA LEU A 302 -0.67 19.75 7.98
C LEU A 302 -0.21 19.97 9.42
N LEU A 303 0.90 20.69 9.62
CA LEU A 303 1.43 21.01 10.95
C LEU A 303 0.46 21.87 11.76
N GLY A 304 -0.20 22.83 11.11
CA GLY A 304 -1.25 23.66 11.74
C GLY A 304 -2.45 22.82 12.18
N VAL A 305 -2.95 21.93 11.31
CA VAL A 305 -4.05 20.98 11.61
C VAL A 305 -3.67 20.09 12.80
N ILE A 306 -2.49 19.45 12.75
CA ILE A 306 -2.00 18.59 13.83
C ILE A 306 -1.89 19.36 15.14
N SER A 307 -1.39 20.59 15.10
CA SER A 307 -1.26 21.44 16.30
C SER A 307 -2.63 21.75 16.92
N ILE A 308 -3.60 22.21 16.11
CA ILE A 308 -4.96 22.51 16.58
C ILE A 308 -5.61 21.27 17.20
N ILE A 309 -5.44 20.11 16.58
CA ILE A 309 -5.99 18.84 17.07
C ILE A 309 -5.34 18.40 18.38
N LEU A 310 -4.00 18.45 18.48
CA LEU A 310 -3.27 18.03 19.67
C LEU A 310 -3.63 18.90 20.88
N TYR A 311 -3.63 20.23 20.69
CA TYR A 311 -3.88 21.21 21.74
C TYR A 311 -5.37 21.49 22.02
N ALA A 312 -6.29 20.85 21.31
CA ALA A 312 -7.72 20.99 21.59
C ALA A 312 -8.04 20.55 23.04
N PRO A 313 -8.50 21.47 23.92
CA PRO A 313 -8.70 21.17 25.34
C PRO A 313 -9.96 20.33 25.58
N GLU A 314 -11.00 20.56 24.77
CA GLU A 314 -12.35 20.03 24.97
C GLU A 314 -12.93 19.50 23.66
N THR A 315 -13.93 18.64 23.76
CA THR A 315 -14.63 18.06 22.60
C THR A 315 -15.28 19.15 21.75
N ARG A 316 -15.95 20.13 22.36
CA ARG A 316 -16.60 21.25 21.64
C ARG A 316 -15.61 22.02 20.78
N PHE A 317 -14.43 22.33 21.32
CA PHE A 317 -13.38 23.01 20.56
C PHE A 317 -12.90 22.15 19.38
N LEU A 318 -12.66 20.86 19.62
CA LEU A 318 -12.19 19.94 18.59
C LEU A 318 -13.19 19.81 17.43
N ILE A 319 -14.49 19.70 17.74
CA ILE A 319 -15.53 19.58 16.72
C ILE A 319 -15.80 20.93 16.04
N GLY A 320 -15.86 22.03 16.80
CA GLY A 320 -16.16 23.36 16.29
C GLY A 320 -15.05 23.97 15.42
N TYR A 321 -13.78 23.67 15.73
CA TYR A 321 -12.64 24.23 14.99
C TYR A 321 -11.78 23.15 14.32
N GLY A 322 -11.40 22.10 15.05
CA GLY A 322 -10.54 21.04 14.53
C GLY A 322 -11.14 20.32 13.33
N GLY A 323 -12.44 19.97 13.39
CA GLY A 323 -13.18 19.36 12.27
C GLY A 323 -13.14 20.22 11.00
N PRO A 324 -13.68 21.46 11.02
CA PRO A 324 -13.69 22.35 9.86
C PRO A 324 -12.29 22.66 9.29
N VAL A 325 -11.30 22.90 10.15
CA VAL A 325 -9.92 23.16 9.71
C VAL A 325 -9.32 21.94 9.01
N THR A 326 -9.58 20.74 9.55
CA THR A 326 -9.17 19.48 8.91
C THR A 326 -9.86 19.30 7.56
N THR A 327 -11.17 19.54 7.48
CA THR A 327 -11.93 19.46 6.21
C THR A 327 -11.41 20.45 5.17
N ALA A 328 -11.11 21.69 5.57
CA ALA A 328 -10.52 22.69 4.68
C ALA A 328 -9.13 22.26 4.16
N ALA A 329 -8.29 21.70 5.02
CA ALA A 329 -7.00 21.15 4.62
C ALA A 329 -7.13 20.00 3.62
N ILE A 330 -8.08 19.08 3.84
CA ILE A 330 -8.37 17.97 2.93
C ILE A 330 -8.82 18.50 1.56
N ILE A 331 -9.75 19.47 1.54
CA ILE A 331 -10.21 20.12 0.29
C ILE A 331 -9.01 20.73 -0.44
N PHE A 332 -8.13 21.45 0.27
CA PHE A 332 -6.92 22.02 -0.32
C PHE A 332 -6.02 20.95 -0.96
N TYR A 333 -5.76 19.82 -0.28
CA TYR A 333 -4.93 18.74 -0.82
C TYR A 333 -5.56 18.10 -2.05
N ILE A 334 -6.87 17.86 -2.04
CA ILE A 334 -7.61 17.28 -3.17
C ILE A 334 -7.56 18.22 -4.39
N CYS A 335 -7.84 19.51 -4.19
CA CYS A 335 -7.77 20.50 -5.26
C CYS A 335 -6.36 20.61 -5.84
N SER A 336 -5.34 20.58 -4.97
CA SER A 336 -3.94 20.61 -5.37
C SER A 336 -3.55 19.38 -6.18
N ALA A 337 -3.96 18.19 -5.74
CA ALA A 337 -3.73 16.93 -6.44
C ALA A 337 -4.42 16.92 -7.82
N MET A 338 -5.65 17.45 -7.89
CA MET A 338 -6.38 17.62 -9.14
C MET A 338 -5.65 18.59 -10.08
N GLY A 339 -5.11 19.70 -9.57
CA GLY A 339 -4.30 20.63 -10.36
C GLY A 339 -3.04 19.98 -10.97
N VAL A 340 -2.34 19.15 -10.19
CA VAL A 340 -1.20 18.35 -10.68
C VAL A 340 -1.65 17.36 -11.77
N PHE A 341 -2.76 16.66 -11.55
CA PHE A 341 -3.33 15.72 -12.52
C PHE A 341 -3.72 16.41 -13.84
N ILE A 342 -4.40 17.56 -13.76
CA ILE A 342 -4.78 18.35 -14.93
C ILE A 342 -3.52 18.81 -15.68
N THR A 343 -2.50 19.28 -14.98
CA THR A 343 -1.21 19.68 -15.58
C THR A 343 -0.54 18.50 -16.29
N ALA A 344 -0.57 17.30 -15.69
CA ALA A 344 -0.05 16.09 -16.32
C ALA A 344 -0.81 15.75 -17.61
N LEU A 345 -2.14 15.86 -17.60
CA LEU A 345 -2.99 15.62 -18.76
C LEU A 345 -2.70 16.62 -19.88
N TYR A 346 -2.48 17.91 -19.57
CA TYR A 346 -2.09 18.90 -20.57
C TYR A 346 -0.70 18.63 -21.17
N ARG A 347 0.25 18.16 -20.36
CA ARG A 347 1.63 17.90 -20.80
C ARG A 347 1.75 16.68 -21.71
N ASP A 348 1.01 15.61 -21.42
CA ASP A 348 1.01 14.39 -22.24
C ASP A 348 -0.39 13.75 -22.34
N PRO A 349 -1.30 14.33 -23.15
CA PRO A 349 -2.69 13.88 -23.24
C PRO A 349 -2.80 12.42 -23.70
N ARG A 350 -1.94 11.99 -24.62
CA ARG A 350 -1.98 10.63 -25.17
C ARG A 350 -1.60 9.57 -24.14
N ARG A 351 -0.74 9.92 -23.18
CA ARG A 351 -0.30 9.01 -22.13
C ARG A 351 -1.32 8.90 -20.99
N TYR A 352 -2.08 9.96 -20.70
CA TYR A 352 -2.93 10.02 -19.50
C TYR A 352 -4.43 10.15 -19.74
N TRP A 353 -4.92 10.28 -20.99
CA TRP A 353 -6.35 10.49 -21.26
C TRP A 353 -7.27 9.42 -20.63
N TYR A 354 -6.83 8.16 -20.57
CA TYR A 354 -7.64 7.08 -20.01
C TYR A 354 -7.77 7.19 -18.48
N LEU A 355 -6.88 7.92 -17.80
CA LEU A 355 -6.98 8.20 -16.36
C LEU A 355 -8.12 9.16 -16.03
N VAL A 356 -8.65 9.91 -17.00
CA VAL A 356 -9.79 10.81 -16.79
C VAL A 356 -11.02 10.04 -16.32
N ILE A 357 -11.23 8.82 -16.84
CA ILE A 357 -12.33 7.94 -16.41
C ILE A 357 -12.18 7.62 -14.92
N TRP A 358 -10.98 7.21 -14.50
CA TRP A 358 -10.70 6.90 -13.10
C TRP A 358 -10.79 8.14 -12.21
N ALA A 359 -10.28 9.28 -12.67
CA ALA A 359 -10.37 10.55 -11.95
C ALA A 359 -11.84 10.97 -11.72
N ALA A 360 -12.72 10.77 -12.69
CA ALA A 360 -14.14 11.05 -12.55
C ALA A 360 -14.80 10.16 -11.47
N VAL A 361 -14.50 8.86 -11.45
CA VAL A 361 -15.05 7.95 -10.41
C VAL A 361 -14.46 8.28 -9.03
N ILE A 362 -13.17 8.61 -8.95
CA ILE A 362 -12.54 9.08 -7.70
C ILE A 362 -13.23 10.35 -7.22
N LEU A 363 -13.56 11.30 -8.11
CA LEU A 363 -14.22 12.55 -7.73
C LEU A 363 -15.60 12.29 -7.12
N VAL A 364 -16.38 11.35 -7.66
CA VAL A 364 -17.67 10.94 -7.06
C VAL A 364 -17.46 10.37 -5.65
N SER A 365 -16.48 9.49 -5.47
CA SER A 365 -16.12 8.96 -4.15
C SER A 365 -15.67 10.06 -3.17
N VAL A 366 -14.86 11.02 -3.65
CA VAL A 366 -14.41 12.18 -2.87
C VAL A 366 -15.58 13.02 -2.41
N THR A 367 -16.51 13.36 -3.30
CA THR A 367 -17.70 14.14 -2.94
C THR A 367 -18.55 13.42 -1.89
N ASN A 368 -18.76 12.11 -2.04
CA ASN A 368 -19.48 11.32 -1.03
C ASN A 368 -18.77 11.33 0.34
N THR A 369 -17.44 11.35 0.31
CA THR A 369 -16.62 11.36 1.53
C THR A 369 -16.65 12.71 2.22
N LEU A 370 -16.55 13.81 1.47
CA LEU A 370 -16.72 15.16 1.99
C LEU A 370 -18.13 15.36 2.56
N HIS A 371 -19.16 14.87 1.86
CA HIS A 371 -20.53 14.87 2.38
C HIS A 371 -20.64 14.11 3.70
N SER A 372 -20.03 12.93 3.79
CA SER A 372 -20.04 12.11 5.02
C SER A 372 -19.30 12.79 6.18
N LEU A 373 -18.19 13.49 5.92
CA LEU A 373 -17.47 14.29 6.92
C LEU A 373 -18.32 15.46 7.43
N ILE A 374 -18.88 16.25 6.50
CA ILE A 374 -19.69 17.43 6.81
C ILE A 374 -20.97 17.05 7.58
N THR A 375 -21.58 15.90 7.23
CA THR A 375 -22.79 15.40 7.89
C THR A 375 -22.51 14.56 9.15
N GLY A 376 -21.25 14.39 9.54
CA GLY A 376 -20.87 13.59 10.71
C GLY A 376 -21.14 12.08 10.60
N LYS A 377 -21.40 11.58 9.39
CA LYS A 377 -21.65 10.15 9.11
C LYS A 377 -20.35 9.37 8.96
N TYR A 378 -19.51 9.41 10.00
CA TYR A 378 -18.15 8.85 9.97
C TYR A 378 -18.12 7.36 9.60
N TYR A 379 -19.10 6.58 10.03
CA TYR A 379 -19.18 5.14 9.72
C TYR A 379 -19.31 4.82 8.22
N LEU A 380 -19.76 5.75 7.37
CA LEU A 380 -19.86 5.55 5.91
C LEU A 380 -18.54 5.83 5.18
N LEU A 381 -17.53 6.38 5.85
CA LEU A 381 -16.26 6.71 5.24
C LEU A 381 -15.41 5.47 4.93
N SER A 382 -15.46 4.41 5.74
CA SER A 382 -14.73 3.15 5.48
C SER A 382 -15.08 2.59 4.11
N PHE A 383 -16.38 2.54 3.78
CA PHE A 383 -16.88 2.14 2.48
C PHE A 383 -16.37 3.03 1.34
N SER A 384 -16.36 4.34 1.57
CA SER A 384 -15.90 5.29 0.56
C SER A 384 -14.42 5.09 0.21
N PHE A 385 -13.57 4.75 1.20
CA PHE A 385 -12.18 4.36 0.96
C PHE A 385 -12.05 3.01 0.26
N ALA A 386 -12.85 2.03 0.68
CA ALA A 386 -12.88 0.68 0.10
C ALA A 386 -13.09 0.71 -1.41
N VAL A 387 -13.98 1.58 -1.88
CA VAL A 387 -14.28 1.74 -3.31
C VAL A 387 -13.21 2.57 -4.02
N ARG A 388 -12.68 3.63 -3.37
CA ARG A 388 -11.71 4.55 -3.98
C ARG A 388 -10.36 3.91 -4.26
N LEU A 389 -9.85 3.10 -3.35
CA LEU A 389 -8.51 2.52 -3.43
C LEU A 389 -8.29 1.56 -4.61
N PRO A 390 -9.20 0.60 -4.91
CA PRO A 390 -9.09 -0.22 -6.10
C PRO A 390 -9.02 0.60 -7.38
N ILE A 391 -9.77 1.71 -7.44
CA ILE A 391 -9.76 2.60 -8.60
C ILE A 391 -8.41 3.30 -8.75
N ILE A 392 -7.85 3.85 -7.66
CA ILE A 392 -6.53 4.47 -7.67
C ILE A 392 -5.47 3.45 -8.11
N LEU A 393 -5.53 2.24 -7.55
CA LEU A 393 -4.62 1.15 -7.92
C LEU A 393 -4.74 0.77 -9.38
N LEU A 394 -5.97 0.58 -9.88
CA LEU A 394 -6.20 0.19 -11.26
C LEU A 394 -5.69 1.27 -12.22
N GLY A 395 -5.87 2.55 -11.89
CA GLY A 395 -5.22 3.66 -12.59
C GLY A 395 -3.69 3.54 -12.59
N ALA A 396 -3.08 3.30 -11.43
CA ALA A 396 -1.62 3.14 -11.29
C ALA A 396 -1.07 1.94 -12.06
N VAL A 397 -1.75 0.78 -11.99
CA VAL A 397 -1.41 -0.46 -12.72
C VAL A 397 -1.45 -0.21 -14.22
N LEU A 398 -2.49 0.47 -14.73
CA LEU A 398 -2.61 0.75 -16.16
C LEU A 398 -1.48 1.63 -16.66
N VAL A 399 -1.06 2.64 -15.88
CA VAL A 399 0.10 3.46 -16.21
C VAL A 399 1.38 2.65 -16.20
N TYR A 400 1.59 1.83 -15.16
CA TYR A 400 2.77 0.97 -15.08
C TYR A 400 2.86 0.01 -16.28
N ILE A 401 1.75 -0.64 -16.66
CA ILE A 401 1.69 -1.51 -17.83
C ILE A 401 1.99 -0.72 -19.12
N PHE A 402 1.45 0.50 -19.25
CA PHE A 402 1.68 1.35 -20.42
C PHE A 402 3.15 1.77 -20.52
N ASP A 403 3.76 2.15 -19.40
CA ASP A 403 5.17 2.51 -19.32
C ASP A 403 6.07 1.31 -19.62
N LEU A 404 5.76 0.12 -19.10
CA LEU A 404 6.46 -1.13 -19.48
C LEU A 404 6.36 -1.40 -20.97
N LYS A 405 5.19 -1.21 -21.59
CA LYS A 405 5.02 -1.34 -23.05
C LYS A 405 5.86 -0.31 -23.81
N LYS A 406 5.92 0.93 -23.32
CA LYS A 406 6.74 2.00 -23.91
C LYS A 406 8.23 1.66 -23.82
N ILE A 407 8.72 1.29 -22.65
CA ILE A 407 10.12 0.88 -22.42
C ILE A 407 10.48 -0.32 -23.31
N LYS A 408 9.60 -1.33 -23.40
CA LYS A 408 9.81 -2.49 -24.29
C LYS A 408 9.93 -2.05 -25.75
N LYS A 409 9.07 -1.15 -26.21
CA LYS A 409 9.11 -0.61 -27.58
C LYS A 409 10.38 0.19 -27.86
N GLU A 410 10.82 1.03 -26.92
CA GLU A 410 12.06 1.80 -27.01
C GLU A 410 13.27 0.87 -27.06
N ARG A 411 13.35 -0.11 -26.15
CA ARG A 411 14.38 -1.16 -26.16
C ARG A 411 14.42 -1.88 -27.51
N ASP A 412 13.27 -2.35 -28.01
CA ASP A 412 13.22 -3.08 -29.28
C ASP A 412 13.64 -2.18 -30.47
N SER A 413 13.35 -0.87 -30.41
CA SER A 413 13.81 0.10 -31.41
C SER A 413 15.32 0.33 -31.36
N LEU A 414 15.91 0.42 -30.16
CA LEU A 414 17.34 0.58 -29.95
C LEU A 414 18.09 -0.67 -30.43
N THR A 415 17.58 -1.86 -30.09
CA THR A 415 18.12 -3.13 -30.58
C THR A 415 18.13 -3.17 -32.11
N LYS A 416 17.05 -2.71 -32.78
CA LYS A 416 17.01 -2.61 -34.25
C LYS A 416 18.06 -1.64 -34.81
N ILE A 417 18.24 -0.47 -34.18
CA ILE A 417 19.23 0.53 -34.59
C ILE A 417 20.66 -0.03 -34.44
N LEU A 418 20.97 -0.64 -33.29
CA LEU A 418 22.27 -1.27 -33.03
C LEU A 418 22.55 -2.40 -34.03
N LEU A 419 21.56 -3.24 -34.33
CA LEU A 419 21.70 -4.33 -35.30
C LEU A 419 21.95 -3.79 -36.72
N LYS A 420 21.26 -2.71 -37.12
CA LYS A 420 21.49 -2.03 -38.40
C LYS A 420 22.90 -1.46 -38.47
N LYS A 421 23.34 -0.76 -37.42
CA LYS A 421 24.66 -0.13 -37.38
C LYS A 421 25.79 -1.16 -37.42
N ASN A 422 25.63 -2.28 -36.71
CA ASN A 422 26.57 -3.39 -36.76
C ASN A 422 26.68 -3.99 -38.18
N LYS A 423 25.55 -4.19 -38.87
CA LYS A 423 25.55 -4.63 -40.29
C LYS A 423 26.24 -3.63 -41.22
N GLU A 424 26.05 -2.33 -41.03
CA GLU A 424 26.75 -1.28 -41.79
C GLU A 424 28.26 -1.31 -41.55
N LEU A 425 28.69 -1.43 -40.29
CA LEU A 425 30.11 -1.56 -39.92
C LEU A 425 30.74 -2.80 -40.55
N GLN A 426 30.05 -3.95 -40.53
CA GLN A 426 30.53 -5.16 -41.19
C GLN A 426 30.68 -4.98 -42.71
N LYS A 427 29.74 -4.28 -43.37
CA LYS A 427 29.85 -3.97 -44.80
C LYS A 427 31.00 -3.00 -45.08
N ALA A 428 31.15 -1.95 -44.27
CA ALA A 428 32.27 -1.01 -44.38
C ALA A 428 33.61 -1.73 -44.22
N ASN A 429 33.75 -2.61 -43.22
CA ASN A 429 34.95 -3.43 -43.02
C ASN A 429 35.26 -4.37 -44.19
N ARG A 430 34.27 -4.79 -44.98
CA ARG A 430 34.48 -5.58 -46.20
C ARG A 430 34.90 -4.75 -47.40
N LEU A 431 34.57 -3.46 -47.41
CA LEU A 431 34.86 -2.50 -48.49
C LEU A 431 36.18 -1.75 -48.27
N ILE A 432 36.72 -1.75 -47.05
CA ILE A 432 38.10 -1.33 -46.80
C ILE A 432 38.99 -2.32 -47.57
N PRO A 433 39.76 -1.86 -48.58
CA PRO A 433 40.73 -2.70 -49.23
C PRO A 433 41.67 -3.22 -48.15
N ARG A 434 41.88 -4.54 -48.08
CA ARG A 434 43.04 -5.08 -47.37
C ARG A 434 44.26 -4.56 -48.11
N VAL A 435 44.76 -3.40 -47.69
CA VAL A 435 46.14 -3.03 -47.98
C VAL A 435 46.95 -4.15 -47.38
N GLU A 436 47.71 -4.89 -48.19
CA GLU A 436 48.78 -5.76 -47.70
C GLU A 436 49.85 -4.85 -47.07
N SER A 437 49.54 -4.29 -45.89
CA SER A 437 50.52 -3.64 -45.04
C SER A 437 51.42 -4.75 -44.53
N ARG A 438 52.71 -4.68 -44.88
CA ARG A 438 53.74 -5.42 -44.14
C ARG A 438 53.47 -5.16 -42.65
N PRO A 439 53.33 -6.21 -41.81
CA PRO A 439 52.97 -6.03 -40.41
C PRO A 439 53.92 -5.02 -39.79
N GLU A 440 53.40 -4.00 -39.11
CA GLU A 440 54.26 -3.08 -38.41
C GLU A 440 55.08 -3.87 -37.39
N PRO A 441 56.37 -3.56 -37.18
CA PRO A 441 57.22 -4.31 -36.26
C PRO A 441 56.62 -4.50 -34.86
N ARG A 442 55.70 -3.63 -34.41
CA ARG A 442 54.98 -3.78 -33.14
C ARG A 442 53.92 -4.88 -33.18
N ASP A 443 53.17 -5.02 -34.26
CA ASP A 443 52.14 -6.07 -34.40
C ASP A 443 52.79 -7.46 -34.47
N ALA A 444 53.91 -7.56 -35.17
CA ALA A 444 54.71 -8.79 -35.20
C ALA A 444 55.24 -9.22 -33.82
N ILE A 445 55.45 -8.26 -32.89
CA ILE A 445 55.84 -8.57 -31.50
C ILE A 445 54.63 -8.99 -30.66
N HIS A 446 53.44 -8.44 -30.89
CA HIS A 446 52.23 -8.89 -30.22
C HIS A 446 51.91 -10.34 -30.59
N ASP A 447 51.93 -10.67 -31.89
CA ASP A 447 51.74 -12.03 -32.38
C ASP A 447 52.82 -12.99 -31.84
N LEU A 448 54.05 -12.50 -31.70
CA LEU A 448 55.13 -13.26 -31.09
C LEU A 448 54.87 -13.54 -29.60
N VAL A 449 54.36 -12.56 -28.83
CA VAL A 449 54.01 -12.77 -27.42
C VAL A 449 52.90 -13.82 -27.28
N GLU A 450 51.85 -13.72 -28.10
CA GLU A 450 50.74 -14.69 -28.10
C GLU A 450 51.21 -16.10 -28.45
N TYR A 451 52.10 -16.22 -29.44
CA TYR A 451 52.73 -17.49 -29.81
C TYR A 451 53.56 -18.07 -28.65
N LEU A 452 54.37 -17.26 -27.97
CA LEU A 452 55.17 -17.70 -26.83
C LEU A 452 54.31 -18.07 -25.61
N ASP A 453 53.18 -17.40 -25.39
CA ASP A 453 52.25 -17.74 -24.31
C ASP A 453 51.55 -19.08 -24.54
N THR A 454 51.38 -19.49 -25.80
CA THR A 454 50.75 -20.76 -26.17
C THR A 454 51.77 -21.90 -26.26
N ASN A 455 53.02 -21.61 -26.63
CA ASN A 455 54.05 -22.61 -26.97
C ASN A 455 55.30 -22.51 -26.07
N TYR A 456 55.15 -22.06 -24.82
CA TYR A 456 56.30 -21.89 -23.91
C TYR A 456 57.03 -23.20 -23.59
N ASN A 457 56.37 -24.35 -23.70
CA ASN A 457 56.92 -25.68 -23.37
C ASN A 457 57.86 -26.25 -24.45
N GLU A 458 57.90 -25.67 -25.65
CA GLU A 458 58.75 -26.14 -26.75
C GLU A 458 60.19 -25.60 -26.66
N THR A 459 61.14 -26.30 -27.28
CA THR A 459 62.53 -25.85 -27.40
C THR A 459 62.60 -24.62 -28.29
N TYR A 460 63.15 -23.53 -27.76
CA TYR A 460 63.25 -22.24 -28.44
C TYR A 460 64.56 -22.11 -29.23
N ASP A 461 64.47 -21.92 -30.55
CA ASP A 461 65.57 -21.39 -31.37
C ASP A 461 65.25 -19.95 -31.80
N ARG A 462 66.09 -19.02 -31.38
CA ARG A 462 65.97 -17.59 -31.69
C ARG A 462 66.00 -17.31 -33.19
N LYS A 463 66.78 -18.06 -33.97
CA LYS A 463 66.89 -17.85 -35.42
C LYS A 463 65.64 -18.35 -36.15
N ALA A 464 65.16 -19.54 -35.80
CA ALA A 464 63.91 -20.08 -36.32
C ALA A 464 62.71 -19.17 -36.01
N LEU A 465 62.63 -18.64 -34.79
CA LEU A 465 61.59 -17.71 -34.38
C LEU A 465 61.67 -16.39 -35.18
N ALA A 466 62.86 -15.82 -35.34
CA ALA A 466 63.05 -14.62 -36.15
C ALA A 466 62.60 -14.83 -37.62
N GLN A 467 62.91 -16.00 -38.19
CA GLN A 467 62.50 -16.36 -39.54
C GLN A 467 60.98 -16.55 -39.67
N GLN A 468 60.34 -17.19 -38.69
CA GLN A 468 58.89 -17.42 -38.65
C GLN A 468 58.11 -16.10 -38.64
N PHE A 469 58.56 -15.13 -37.84
CA PHE A 469 57.93 -13.81 -37.72
C PHE A 469 58.49 -12.78 -38.72
N ARG A 470 59.35 -13.21 -39.66
CA ARG A 470 59.97 -12.37 -40.70
C ARG A 470 60.73 -11.15 -40.15
N LEU A 471 61.37 -11.32 -39.00
CA LEU A 471 62.18 -10.31 -38.33
C LEU A 471 63.67 -10.68 -38.40
N ASN A 472 64.54 -9.68 -38.35
CA ASN A 472 65.94 -9.91 -38.00
C ASN A 472 66.04 -10.31 -36.52
N ASP A 473 66.88 -11.28 -36.18
CA ASP A 473 66.99 -11.87 -34.83
C ASP A 473 67.45 -10.87 -33.76
N ASP A 474 68.35 -9.96 -34.10
CA ASP A 474 68.80 -8.86 -33.24
C ASP A 474 67.75 -7.78 -33.09
N TYR A 475 67.10 -7.41 -34.18
CA TYR A 475 66.00 -6.44 -34.14
C TYR A 475 64.80 -6.96 -33.34
N MET A 476 64.42 -8.23 -33.52
CA MET A 476 63.37 -8.92 -32.77
C MET A 476 63.68 -8.91 -31.27
N GLY A 477 64.92 -9.26 -30.88
CA GLY A 477 65.33 -9.26 -29.48
C GLY A 477 65.26 -7.88 -28.82
N GLN A 478 65.73 -6.85 -29.51
CA GLN A 478 65.68 -5.46 -29.02
C GLN A 478 64.24 -4.95 -28.91
N LEU A 479 63.42 -5.20 -29.93
CA LEU A 479 62.05 -4.73 -29.97
C LEU A 479 61.17 -5.47 -28.96
N PHE A 480 61.35 -6.79 -28.82
CA PHE A 480 60.67 -7.58 -27.80
C PHE A 480 60.99 -7.03 -26.40
N LYS A 481 62.27 -6.81 -26.08
CA LYS A 481 62.66 -6.23 -24.78
C LYS A 481 62.09 -4.84 -24.54
N LYS A 482 61.97 -4.02 -25.59
CA LYS A 482 61.36 -2.70 -25.51
C LYS A 482 59.85 -2.75 -25.22
N VAL A 483 59.16 -3.77 -25.73
CA VAL A 483 57.71 -3.94 -25.57
C VAL A 483 57.35 -4.66 -24.27
N THR A 484 58.04 -5.76 -23.95
CA THR A 484 57.73 -6.63 -22.80
C THR A 484 58.56 -6.31 -21.55
N GLY A 485 59.57 -5.44 -21.67
CA GLY A 485 60.50 -5.10 -20.58
C GLY A 485 61.57 -6.16 -20.30
N THR A 486 61.52 -7.33 -20.95
CA THR A 486 62.43 -8.46 -20.72
C THR A 486 62.84 -9.14 -22.02
N ASN A 487 63.92 -9.91 -22.02
CA ASN A 487 64.31 -10.68 -23.22
C ASN A 487 63.44 -11.93 -23.37
N ILE A 488 63.39 -12.48 -24.59
CA ILE A 488 62.55 -13.65 -24.94
C ILE A 488 62.86 -14.86 -24.05
N ALA A 489 64.14 -15.15 -23.79
CA ALA A 489 64.53 -16.29 -22.95
C ALA A 489 64.01 -16.16 -21.51
N ASN A 490 64.09 -14.97 -20.92
CA ASN A 490 63.58 -14.71 -19.58
C ASN A 490 62.04 -14.71 -19.56
N TYR A 491 61.39 -14.24 -20.63
CA TYR A 491 59.93 -14.27 -20.76
C TYR A 491 59.41 -15.71 -20.76
N ILE A 492 59.95 -16.55 -21.64
CA ILE A 492 59.59 -17.98 -21.73
C ILE A 492 59.83 -18.66 -20.38
N ASN A 493 61.02 -18.49 -19.80
CA ASN A 493 61.33 -19.10 -18.50
C ASN A 493 60.36 -18.62 -17.41
N GLY A 494 59.94 -17.34 -17.42
CA GLY A 494 58.91 -16.83 -16.52
C GLY A 494 57.59 -17.59 -16.67
N ARG A 495 57.09 -17.74 -17.90
CA ARG A 495 55.84 -18.48 -18.20
C ARG A 495 55.94 -19.96 -17.81
N ARG A 496 57.09 -20.59 -18.04
CA ARG A 496 57.35 -21.96 -17.57
C ARG A 496 57.32 -22.08 -16.04
N ILE A 497 57.89 -21.10 -15.32
CA ILE A 497 57.82 -21.08 -13.86
C ILE A 497 56.37 -20.90 -13.39
N GLU A 498 55.61 -19.96 -13.96
CA GLU A 498 54.19 -19.76 -13.64
C GLU A 498 53.36 -21.03 -13.86
N ALA A 499 53.53 -21.72 -14.99
CA ALA A 499 52.89 -22.99 -15.27
C ALA A 499 53.31 -24.07 -14.26
N SER A 500 54.59 -24.13 -13.90
CA SER A 500 55.09 -25.09 -12.91
C SER A 500 54.55 -24.81 -11.50
N MET A 501 54.33 -23.55 -11.14
CA MET A 501 53.71 -23.18 -9.86
C MET A 501 52.29 -23.70 -9.76
N GLN A 502 51.52 -23.67 -10.85
CA GLN A 502 50.19 -24.24 -10.90
C GLN A 502 50.22 -25.76 -10.72
N LEU A 503 51.07 -26.46 -11.47
CA LEU A 503 51.23 -27.92 -11.36
C LEU A 503 51.72 -28.36 -9.98
N LEU A 504 52.59 -27.57 -9.34
CA LEU A 504 53.06 -27.86 -7.98
C LEU A 504 51.96 -27.71 -6.92
N ARG A 505 50.92 -26.90 -7.19
CA ARG A 505 49.75 -26.72 -6.32
C ARG A 505 48.68 -27.77 -6.55
N GLU A 506 48.46 -28.14 -7.81
CA GLU A 506 47.32 -28.97 -8.22
C GLU A 506 47.65 -30.46 -8.28
N THR A 507 48.94 -30.84 -8.27
CA THR A 507 49.37 -32.23 -8.47
C THR A 507 50.48 -32.65 -7.53
N ASP A 508 50.56 -33.96 -7.25
CA ASP A 508 51.63 -34.60 -6.48
C ASP A 508 52.82 -35.05 -7.35
N SER A 509 52.81 -34.76 -8.65
CA SER A 509 53.89 -35.10 -9.59
C SER A 509 55.26 -34.65 -9.07
N LYS A 510 56.32 -35.44 -9.33
CA LYS A 510 57.66 -35.11 -8.82
C LYS A 510 58.14 -33.81 -9.47
N VAL A 511 58.90 -33.02 -8.72
CA VAL A 511 59.44 -31.73 -9.20
C VAL A 511 60.25 -31.89 -10.50
N ILE A 512 60.97 -33.00 -10.63
CA ILE A 512 61.72 -33.32 -11.85
C ILE A 512 60.81 -33.49 -13.06
N ASP A 513 59.69 -34.21 -12.90
CA ASP A 513 58.73 -34.47 -13.97
C ASP A 513 58.03 -33.16 -14.38
N ILE A 514 57.67 -32.32 -13.41
CA ILE A 514 57.07 -31.00 -13.66
C ILE A 514 58.05 -30.09 -14.41
N ALA A 515 59.33 -30.07 -14.01
CA ALA A 515 60.35 -29.24 -14.66
C ALA A 515 60.50 -29.60 -16.15
N PHE A 516 60.60 -30.89 -16.46
CA PHE A 516 60.66 -31.34 -17.85
C PHE A 516 59.35 -31.10 -18.60
N HIS A 517 58.19 -31.29 -17.95
CA HIS A 517 56.89 -31.08 -18.58
C HIS A 517 56.65 -29.64 -19.03
N VAL A 518 57.08 -28.65 -18.24
CA VAL A 518 56.99 -27.24 -18.62
C VAL A 518 58.11 -26.80 -19.58
N GLY A 519 59.01 -27.69 -19.98
CA GLY A 519 60.03 -27.44 -21.01
C GLY A 519 61.42 -27.06 -20.51
N PHE A 520 61.78 -27.30 -19.23
CA PHE A 520 63.18 -27.17 -18.78
C PHE A 520 63.99 -28.43 -19.07
N ASP A 521 65.11 -28.30 -19.77
CA ASP A 521 66.01 -29.43 -20.09
C ASP A 521 66.98 -29.79 -18.95
N ASN A 522 67.03 -28.97 -17.90
CA ASN A 522 67.98 -29.13 -16.79
C ASN A 522 67.35 -28.73 -15.46
N LEU A 523 67.34 -29.68 -14.51
CA LEU A 523 66.75 -29.49 -13.20
C LEU A 523 67.44 -28.39 -12.38
N THR A 524 68.77 -28.32 -12.37
CA THR A 524 69.52 -27.27 -11.67
C THR A 524 69.20 -25.88 -12.21
N TYR A 525 69.02 -25.77 -13.53
CA TYR A 525 68.61 -24.52 -14.18
C TYR A 525 67.19 -24.12 -13.78
N PHE A 526 66.26 -25.08 -13.75
CA PHE A 526 64.90 -24.88 -13.25
C PHE A 526 64.88 -24.39 -11.80
N TYR A 527 65.56 -25.07 -10.87
CA TYR A 527 65.59 -24.68 -9.46
C TYR A 527 66.09 -23.24 -9.25
N ARG A 528 67.13 -22.84 -9.99
CA ARG A 528 67.67 -21.48 -9.91
C ARG A 528 66.67 -20.43 -10.39
N HIS A 529 65.99 -20.69 -11.51
CA HIS A 529 64.98 -19.77 -12.04
C HIS A 529 63.71 -19.73 -11.19
N PHE A 530 63.26 -20.89 -10.70
CA PHE A 530 62.11 -20.99 -9.82
C PHE A 530 62.34 -20.20 -8.53
N LYS A 531 63.51 -20.38 -7.88
CA LYS A 531 63.86 -19.63 -6.66
C LYS A 531 64.05 -18.14 -6.92
N LYS A 532 64.63 -17.77 -8.06
CA LYS A 532 64.75 -16.36 -8.45
C LYS A 532 63.40 -15.69 -8.67
N HIS A 533 62.44 -16.41 -9.25
CA HIS A 533 61.13 -15.88 -9.60
C HIS A 533 60.16 -15.86 -8.41
N THR A 534 60.17 -16.90 -7.57
CA THR A 534 59.21 -17.07 -6.47
C THR A 534 59.78 -16.76 -5.09
N GLY A 535 61.10 -16.68 -4.93
CA GLY A 535 61.79 -16.57 -3.64
C GLY A 535 62.03 -17.92 -2.93
N TYR A 536 61.34 -18.98 -3.35
CA TYR A 536 61.36 -20.29 -2.69
C TYR A 536 61.84 -21.38 -3.65
N SER A 537 62.36 -22.49 -3.13
CA SER A 537 62.54 -23.69 -3.97
C SER A 537 61.18 -24.30 -4.33
N PRO A 538 61.08 -25.04 -5.44
CA PRO A 538 59.84 -25.75 -5.82
C PRO A 538 59.24 -26.60 -4.70
N VAL A 539 60.08 -27.24 -3.89
CA VAL A 539 59.67 -28.09 -2.75
C VAL A 539 59.08 -27.24 -1.62
N GLU A 540 59.79 -26.18 -1.20
CA GLU A 540 59.30 -25.23 -0.20
C GLU A 540 57.99 -24.57 -0.65
N TYR A 541 57.90 -24.21 -1.94
CA TYR A 541 56.71 -23.60 -2.52
C TYR A 541 55.48 -24.52 -2.47
N ARG A 542 55.65 -25.83 -2.72
CA ARG A 542 54.57 -26.83 -2.58
C ARG A 542 54.07 -26.92 -1.14
N GLN A 543 54.97 -26.93 -0.15
CA GLN A 543 54.60 -27.01 1.26
C GLN A 543 53.79 -25.79 1.72
N ILE A 544 54.22 -24.59 1.33
CA ILE A 544 53.52 -23.33 1.66
C ILE A 544 52.14 -23.29 1.00
N SER A 545 52.04 -23.74 -0.25
CA SER A 545 50.78 -23.71 -1.00
C SER A 545 49.75 -24.72 -0.46
N GLY A 546 50.21 -25.88 0.03
CA GLY A 546 49.34 -26.89 0.65
C GLY A 546 48.65 -26.38 1.91
N MET A 547 49.39 -25.72 2.81
CA MET A 547 48.83 -25.16 4.06
C MET A 547 47.73 -24.11 3.81
N ALA A 548 47.86 -23.28 2.77
CA ALA A 548 46.84 -22.27 2.44
C ALA A 548 45.55 -22.88 1.86
N THR A 549 45.62 -24.09 1.31
CA THR A 549 44.48 -24.78 0.70
C THR A 549 43.68 -25.55 1.76
N ASP A 550 44.34 -26.13 2.77
CA ASP A 550 43.70 -26.77 3.92
C ASP A 550 42.96 -25.76 4.83
N ILE A 551 43.49 -24.54 4.99
CA ILE A 551 42.83 -23.47 5.77
C ILE A 551 41.53 -23.02 5.09
N ARG A 552 41.47 -22.95 3.75
CA ARG A 552 40.25 -22.59 3.01
C ARG A 552 39.19 -23.69 3.06
N LYS A 553 39.58 -24.96 2.96
CA LYS A 553 38.65 -26.09 3.07
C LYS A 553 37.95 -26.14 4.44
N HIS A 554 38.65 -25.80 5.52
CA HIS A 554 38.04 -25.73 6.86
C HIS A 554 37.18 -24.48 7.12
N MET A 555 37.20 -23.45 6.25
CA MET A 555 36.29 -22.30 6.38
C MET A 555 35.01 -22.47 5.55
N ASP A 556 35.02 -23.27 4.49
CA ASP A 556 33.84 -23.52 3.64
C ASP A 556 32.93 -24.66 4.18
N ASP A 557 33.38 -25.45 5.17
CA ASP A 557 32.59 -26.52 5.81
C ASP A 557 31.77 -26.03 7.03
N ASP A 558 31.93 -24.76 7.45
CA ASP A 558 31.29 -24.14 8.63
C ASP A 558 30.17 -23.11 8.30
N ASP A 559 29.79 -22.93 7.02
CA ASP A 559 28.65 -22.12 6.54
C ASP A 559 27.62 -22.99 5.78
#